data_AF-A0A3M1E2E2-F1
#
_entry.id   AF-A0A3M1E2E2-F1
#
_cell.length_a   1.000
_cell.length_b   1.000
_cell.length_c   1.000
_cell.angle_alpha   90.00
_cell.angle_beta   90.00
_cell.angle_gamma   90.00
#
_symmetry.space_group_name_H-M   'P 1'
#
loop_
_entity.id
_entity.type
_entity.pdbx_description
1 polymer ?
#
loop_
_entity_poly.entity_id
_entity_poly.type
_entity_poly.pdbx_seq_one_letter_code
_entity_poly.pdbx_strand_id
1 'polypeptide(L)'
;MDDALFEQHDWHRGTPNLLRRMGRVLLRDAVVFLLIVVVGEWGVRTFLPWCSRFVFTPTLTGGHPKTTNRYGLRDYEFPEKPSPDEIRILCLGNSTTYGAGVALDETYPKQLERLLNEDASGRFYRVINAGGEGRSTRDAVEFMRKKGLSFEPDAVVFGFSPSMLGVIVREQAKEVEQRVRPAARPSMTRRWIRTVREEARRIHRGLRQSYLYSAADMGMRYVLYRLDIIRASPTARAGAVFSYAFDVPGVDLEEVEAAYTLFAEDLAHLN
;
A
#
# COMPACT_ATOMS: atom_id res chain seq x y z
N MET A 1 5.14 -55.32 60.53
CA MET A 1 6.22 -54.94 59.61
C MET A 1 5.76 -55.45 58.26
N ASP A 2 4.99 -54.63 57.54
CA ASP A 2 4.36 -55.00 56.27
C ASP A 2 4.87 -54.05 55.19
N ASP A 3 5.80 -54.55 54.38
CA ASP A 3 6.38 -53.93 53.19
C ASP A 3 5.41 -54.06 52.01
N ALA A 4 4.41 -53.17 51.93
CA ALA A 4 3.46 -53.15 50.81
C ALA A 4 3.18 -51.73 50.27
N LEU A 5 4.23 -50.90 50.14
CA LEU A 5 4.10 -49.54 49.60
C LEU A 5 5.19 -49.20 48.57
N PHE A 6 5.42 -50.04 47.57
CA PHE A 6 6.06 -49.59 46.33
C PHE A 6 5.52 -50.39 45.13
N GLU A 7 4.41 -49.92 44.55
CA GLU A 7 4.09 -50.26 43.17
C GLU A 7 5.23 -49.72 42.28
N GLN A 8 6.04 -50.64 41.74
CA GLN A 8 6.99 -50.33 40.68
C GLN A 8 6.22 -49.86 39.46
N HIS A 9 6.10 -48.54 39.30
CA HIS A 9 5.62 -47.93 38.07
C HIS A 9 6.70 -48.17 37.00
N ASP A 10 6.41 -49.10 36.09
CA ASP A 10 7.29 -49.55 35.02
C ASP A 10 7.40 -48.45 33.94
N TRP A 11 8.37 -47.55 34.10
CA TRP A 11 8.61 -46.37 33.24
C TRP A 11 9.14 -46.70 31.83
N HIS A 12 9.33 -47.97 31.48
CA HIS A 12 10.06 -48.36 30.25
C HIS A 12 9.19 -48.78 29.06
N ARG A 13 7.86 -48.64 29.11
CA ARG A 13 7.03 -48.77 27.89
C ARG A 13 6.94 -47.43 27.17
N GLY A 14 7.83 -47.19 26.20
CA GLY A 14 7.66 -46.13 25.21
C GLY A 14 6.28 -46.26 24.58
N THR A 15 5.37 -45.34 24.89
CA THR A 15 3.96 -45.47 24.50
C THR A 15 3.79 -45.02 23.03
N PRO A 16 3.46 -45.93 22.08
CA PRO A 16 3.12 -45.54 20.70
C PRO A 16 1.88 -44.62 20.62
N ASN A 17 1.20 -44.42 21.74
CA ASN A 17 0.05 -43.56 21.92
C ASN A 17 0.38 -42.11 22.32
N LEU A 18 1.59 -41.80 22.78
CA LEU A 18 1.94 -40.42 23.18
C LEU A 18 1.94 -39.48 21.98
N LEU A 19 2.63 -39.86 20.89
CA LEU A 19 2.66 -39.08 19.66
C LEU A 19 1.25 -38.89 19.06
N ARG A 20 0.39 -39.92 19.10
CA ARG A 20 -1.01 -39.82 18.65
C ARG A 20 -1.88 -38.95 19.55
N ARG A 21 -1.62 -38.92 20.87
CA ARG A 21 -2.32 -38.03 21.81
C ARG A 21 -1.88 -36.59 21.64
N MET A 22 -0.56 -36.34 21.55
CA MET A 22 0.00 -35.03 21.25
C MET A 22 -0.51 -34.49 19.92
N GLY A 23 -0.52 -35.32 18.86
CA GLY A 23 -1.06 -34.94 17.56
C GLY A 23 -2.54 -34.54 17.61
N ARG A 24 -3.37 -35.25 18.40
CA ARG A 24 -4.78 -34.88 18.58
C ARG A 24 -4.98 -33.57 19.33
N VAL A 25 -4.18 -33.31 20.37
CA VAL A 25 -4.24 -32.05 21.12
C VAL A 25 -3.82 -30.89 20.21
N LEU A 26 -2.69 -31.02 19.51
CA LEU A 26 -2.22 -30.01 18.57
C LEU A 26 -3.22 -29.75 17.44
N LEU A 27 -3.84 -30.80 16.89
CA LEU A 27 -4.87 -30.66 15.86
C LEU A 27 -6.10 -29.93 16.41
N ARG A 28 -6.59 -30.31 17.60
CA ARG A 28 -7.72 -29.64 18.25
C ARG A 28 -7.42 -28.16 18.45
N ASP A 29 -6.26 -27.85 19.02
CA ASP A 29 -5.89 -26.47 19.34
C ASP A 29 -5.69 -25.66 18.05
N ALA A 30 -5.14 -26.25 16.98
CA ALA A 30 -5.07 -25.63 15.66
C ALA A 30 -6.45 -25.35 15.06
N VAL A 31 -7.41 -26.27 15.21
CA VAL A 31 -8.80 -26.07 14.76
C VAL A 31 -9.48 -24.96 15.55
N VAL A 32 -9.34 -24.95 16.87
CA VAL A 32 -9.89 -23.89 17.73
C VAL A 32 -9.29 -22.53 17.37
N PHE A 33 -7.97 -22.47 17.16
CA PHE A 33 -7.31 -21.23 16.72
C PHE A 33 -7.83 -20.76 15.37
N LEU A 34 -7.96 -21.66 14.39
CA LEU A 34 -8.52 -21.32 13.08
C LEU A 34 -9.96 -20.81 13.18
N LEU A 35 -10.79 -21.44 14.03
CA LEU A 35 -12.16 -20.99 14.28
C LEU A 35 -12.18 -19.58 14.88
N ILE A 36 -11.33 -19.29 15.87
CA ILE A 36 -11.20 -17.95 16.45
C ILE A 36 -10.81 -16.92 15.39
N VAL A 37 -9.85 -17.24 14.52
CA VAL A 37 -9.43 -16.33 13.43
C VAL A 37 -10.57 -16.11 12.44
N VAL A 38 -11.30 -17.15 12.05
CA VAL A 38 -12.42 -17.04 11.10
C VAL A 38 -13.58 -16.25 11.69
N VAL A 39 -14.00 -16.57 12.92
CA VAL A 39 -15.06 -15.85 13.63
C VAL A 39 -14.65 -14.40 13.92
N GLY A 40 -13.38 -14.17 14.27
CA GLY A 40 -12.81 -12.85 14.47
C GLY A 40 -12.81 -12.02 13.18
N GLU A 41 -12.35 -12.57 12.07
CA GLU A 41 -12.40 -11.91 10.75
C GLU A 41 -13.85 -11.59 10.35
N TRP A 42 -14.77 -12.55 10.52
CA TRP A 42 -16.19 -12.34 10.25
C TRP A 42 -16.78 -11.22 11.13
N GLY A 43 -16.45 -11.21 12.42
CA GLY A 43 -16.86 -10.18 13.37
C GLY A 43 -16.34 -8.79 12.96
N VAL A 44 -15.05 -8.67 12.62
CA VAL A 44 -14.47 -7.41 12.14
C VAL A 44 -15.16 -6.93 10.86
N ARG A 45 -15.41 -7.82 9.89
CA ARG A 45 -16.11 -7.44 8.65
C ARG A 45 -17.53 -6.94 8.90
N THR A 46 -18.23 -7.56 9.85
CA THR A 46 -19.65 -7.27 10.12
C THR A 46 -19.82 -6.01 10.96
N PHE A 47 -19.04 -5.89 12.04
CA PHE A 47 -19.23 -4.82 13.04
C PHE A 47 -18.25 -3.66 12.88
N LEU A 48 -17.14 -3.86 12.16
CA LEU A 48 -16.12 -2.86 11.88
C LEU A 48 -15.83 -2.78 10.36
N PRO A 49 -16.84 -2.49 9.52
CA PRO A 49 -16.67 -2.48 8.06
C PRO A 49 -15.64 -1.45 7.57
N TRP A 50 -15.45 -0.35 8.30
CA TRP A 50 -14.41 0.65 8.07
C TRP A 50 -12.98 0.08 8.04
N CYS A 51 -12.72 -1.08 8.64
CA CYS A 51 -11.42 -1.75 8.55
C CYS A 51 -11.07 -2.19 7.12
N SER A 52 -12.04 -2.24 6.21
CA SER A 52 -11.80 -2.43 4.77
C SER A 52 -10.82 -1.41 4.21
N ARG A 53 -10.82 -0.18 4.75
CA ARG A 53 -9.95 0.93 4.33
C ARG A 53 -8.46 0.63 4.51
N PHE A 54 -8.10 -0.36 5.33
CA PHE A 54 -6.72 -0.79 5.52
C PHE A 54 -6.28 -1.89 4.53
N VAL A 55 -7.20 -2.37 3.68
CA VAL A 55 -6.93 -3.45 2.74
C VAL A 55 -6.42 -2.89 1.41
N PHE A 56 -5.12 -3.10 1.18
CA PHE A 56 -4.43 -2.76 -0.06
C PHE A 56 -3.79 -3.99 -0.68
N THR A 57 -4.31 -4.40 -1.83
CA THR A 57 -3.88 -5.58 -2.58
C THR A 57 -3.62 -5.19 -4.04
N PRO A 58 -3.13 -6.10 -4.90
CA PRO A 58 -3.03 -5.84 -6.33
C PRO A 58 -4.37 -5.49 -6.99
N THR A 59 -5.49 -5.92 -6.40
CA THR A 59 -6.84 -5.75 -6.96
C THR A 59 -7.73 -4.80 -6.14
N LEU A 60 -7.34 -4.46 -4.91
CA LEU A 60 -8.12 -3.63 -4.00
C LEU A 60 -7.32 -2.44 -3.44
N THR A 61 -7.98 -1.30 -3.26
CA THR A 61 -7.45 -0.11 -2.61
C THR A 61 -8.45 0.38 -1.56
N GLY A 62 -8.07 0.36 -0.28
CA GLY A 62 -9.01 0.59 0.83
C GLY A 62 -10.24 -0.30 0.79
N GLY A 63 -10.10 -1.54 0.32
CA GLY A 63 -11.23 -2.47 0.17
C GLY A 63 -12.08 -2.26 -1.09
N HIS A 64 -11.78 -1.25 -1.92
CA HIS A 64 -12.48 -0.98 -3.18
C HIS A 64 -11.73 -1.54 -4.40
N PRO A 65 -12.42 -2.02 -5.45
CA PRO A 65 -11.77 -2.51 -6.66
C PRO A 65 -10.85 -1.48 -7.34
N LYS A 66 -9.71 -1.97 -7.82
CA LYS A 66 -8.78 -1.26 -8.73
C LYS A 66 -9.16 -1.50 -10.19
N THR A 67 -10.45 -1.34 -10.53
CA THR A 67 -10.92 -1.51 -11.90
C THR A 67 -10.35 -0.39 -12.78
N THR A 68 -9.88 -0.75 -13.97
CA THR A 68 -9.35 0.19 -14.96
C THR A 68 -10.10 0.05 -16.27
N ASN A 69 -10.29 1.15 -16.98
CA ASN A 69 -10.82 1.17 -18.35
C ASN A 69 -9.78 0.66 -19.37
N ARG A 70 -10.15 0.60 -20.66
CA ARG A 70 -9.28 0.16 -21.76
C ARG A 70 -7.99 0.98 -21.92
N TYR A 71 -7.94 2.19 -21.36
CA TYR A 71 -6.76 3.04 -21.37
C TYR A 71 -5.83 2.78 -20.16
N GLY A 72 -6.17 1.83 -19.30
CA GLY A 72 -5.43 1.54 -18.07
C GLY A 72 -5.64 2.59 -16.96
N LEU A 73 -6.66 3.43 -17.09
CA LEU A 73 -6.99 4.45 -16.10
C LEU A 73 -8.04 3.92 -15.13
N ARG A 74 -7.92 4.26 -13.83
CA ARG A 74 -8.96 3.97 -12.84
C ARG A 74 -10.09 4.98 -13.01
N ASP A 75 -10.89 4.75 -14.04
CA ASP A 75 -12.02 5.57 -14.45
C ASP A 75 -13.04 4.72 -15.19
N TYR A 76 -14.20 5.30 -15.46
CA TYR A 76 -15.20 4.75 -16.37
C TYR A 76 -14.71 4.74 -17.82
N GLU A 77 -15.41 3.98 -18.67
CA GLU A 77 -15.19 4.00 -20.11
C GLU A 77 -15.66 5.33 -20.72
N PHE A 78 -14.89 5.87 -21.67
CA PHE A 78 -15.23 7.09 -22.38
C PHE A 78 -14.72 7.05 -23.84
N PRO A 79 -15.37 7.75 -24.79
CA PRO A 79 -14.90 7.82 -26.17
C PRO A 79 -13.57 8.58 -26.26
N GLU A 80 -12.68 8.19 -27.18
CA GLU A 80 -11.38 8.85 -27.30
C GLU A 80 -11.49 10.30 -27.78
N LYS A 81 -12.51 10.61 -28.59
CA LYS A 81 -12.81 11.97 -29.06
C LYS A 81 -13.97 12.58 -28.27
N PRO A 82 -13.91 13.88 -27.93
CA PRO A 82 -15.01 14.56 -27.26
C PRO A 82 -16.22 14.72 -28.20
N SER A 83 -17.42 14.80 -27.63
CA SER A 83 -18.59 15.32 -28.36
C SER A 83 -18.55 16.86 -28.40
N PRO A 84 -19.29 17.52 -29.32
CA PRO A 84 -19.24 18.98 -29.48
C PRO A 84 -19.49 19.80 -28.21
N ASP A 85 -20.34 19.31 -27.30
CA ASP A 85 -20.68 19.99 -26.04
C ASP A 85 -19.94 19.43 -24.81
N GLU A 86 -18.94 18.56 -25.03
CA GLU A 86 -18.15 17.95 -23.95
C GLU A 86 -16.89 18.76 -23.65
N ILE A 87 -16.75 19.20 -22.40
CA ILE A 87 -15.52 19.80 -21.86
C ILE A 87 -14.75 18.73 -21.09
N ARG A 88 -13.49 18.53 -21.45
CA ARG A 88 -12.61 17.53 -20.83
C ARG A 88 -11.62 18.14 -19.87
N ILE A 89 -11.62 17.62 -18.65
CA ILE A 89 -10.65 17.97 -17.62
C ILE A 89 -9.82 16.73 -17.30
N LEU A 90 -8.52 16.77 -17.51
CA LEU A 90 -7.61 15.67 -17.19
C LEU A 90 -6.97 15.89 -15.81
N CYS A 91 -7.30 15.04 -14.84
CA CYS A 91 -6.68 15.08 -13.52
C CYS A 91 -5.44 14.18 -13.46
N LEU A 92 -4.25 14.78 -13.39
CA LEU A 92 -2.97 14.09 -13.23
C LEU A 92 -2.53 14.06 -11.77
N GLY A 93 -1.70 13.09 -11.40
CA GLY A 93 -1.08 13.02 -10.08
C GLY A 93 -0.73 11.60 -9.68
N ASN A 94 -0.55 11.40 -8.37
CA ASN A 94 -0.17 10.11 -7.81
C ASN A 94 -1.36 9.36 -7.18
N SER A 95 -1.10 8.57 -6.12
CA SER A 95 -2.09 7.82 -5.36
C SER A 95 -3.25 8.68 -4.84
N THR A 96 -3.03 9.97 -4.59
CA THR A 96 -4.10 10.88 -4.14
C THR A 96 -5.10 11.14 -5.27
N THR A 97 -4.63 11.52 -6.46
CA THR A 97 -5.49 11.66 -7.65
C THR A 97 -6.12 10.33 -8.06
N TYR A 98 -5.36 9.23 -7.97
CA TYR A 98 -5.87 7.88 -8.21
C TYR A 98 -7.01 7.49 -7.25
N GLY A 99 -7.12 8.15 -6.09
CA GLY A 99 -8.09 7.84 -5.05
C GLY A 99 -7.76 6.57 -4.28
N ALA A 100 -6.49 6.38 -3.93
CA ALA A 100 -6.09 5.25 -3.11
C ALA A 100 -6.84 5.29 -1.76
N GLY A 101 -7.53 4.21 -1.42
CA GLY A 101 -8.27 4.10 -0.17
C GLY A 101 -9.76 4.45 -0.24
N VAL A 102 -10.27 4.92 -1.39
CA VAL A 102 -11.69 5.29 -1.58
C VAL A 102 -12.29 4.61 -2.81
N ALA A 103 -13.62 4.58 -2.91
CA ALA A 103 -14.32 4.12 -4.12
C ALA A 103 -14.02 5.03 -5.33
N LEU A 104 -14.26 4.54 -6.55
CA LEU A 104 -14.04 5.34 -7.77
C LEU A 104 -14.87 6.63 -7.74
N ASP A 105 -16.14 6.53 -7.38
CA ASP A 105 -17.05 7.69 -7.33
C ASP A 105 -16.68 8.69 -6.23
N GLU A 106 -15.96 8.25 -5.20
CA GLU A 106 -15.48 9.11 -4.11
C GLU A 106 -14.16 9.81 -4.44
N THR A 107 -13.53 9.49 -5.57
CA THR A 107 -12.31 10.19 -5.98
C THR A 107 -12.60 11.65 -6.30
N TYR A 108 -11.70 12.57 -5.94
CA TYR A 108 -11.92 13.99 -6.21
C TYR A 108 -12.17 14.30 -7.70
N PRO A 109 -11.58 13.60 -8.70
CA PRO A 109 -11.93 13.81 -10.10
C PRO A 109 -13.40 13.51 -10.39
N LYS A 110 -13.95 12.43 -9.81
CA LYS A 110 -15.38 12.08 -10.00
C LYS A 110 -16.31 12.99 -9.21
N GLN A 111 -15.90 13.45 -8.03
CA GLN A 111 -16.64 14.49 -7.30
C GLN A 111 -16.64 15.82 -8.08
N LEU A 112 -15.52 16.20 -8.68
CA LEU A 112 -15.43 17.38 -9.56
C LEU A 112 -16.33 17.22 -10.78
N GLU A 113 -16.34 16.05 -11.43
CA GLU A 113 -17.25 15.75 -12.55
C GLU A 113 -18.70 15.96 -12.16
N ARG A 114 -19.10 15.40 -11.02
CA ARG A 114 -20.46 15.53 -10.50
C ARG A 114 -20.82 17.00 -10.26
N LEU A 115 -19.99 17.72 -9.49
CA LEU A 115 -20.26 19.11 -9.13
C LEU A 115 -20.33 20.03 -10.35
N LEU A 116 -19.47 19.83 -11.36
CA LEU A 116 -19.50 20.63 -12.58
C LEU A 116 -20.75 20.37 -13.43
N ASN A 117 -21.29 19.15 -13.38
CA ASN A 117 -22.50 18.79 -14.13
C ASN A 117 -23.81 19.09 -13.38
N GLU A 118 -23.77 19.39 -12.09
CA GLU A 118 -24.98 19.77 -11.33
C GLU A 118 -25.62 21.07 -11.85
N ASP A 119 -24.79 22.03 -12.31
CA ASP A 119 -25.23 23.34 -12.80
C ASP A 119 -25.00 23.54 -14.32
N ALA A 120 -24.66 22.48 -15.07
CA ALA A 120 -24.25 22.63 -16.47
C ALA A 120 -25.45 22.88 -17.40
N SER A 121 -25.62 24.13 -17.85
CA SER A 121 -26.62 24.49 -18.86
C SER A 121 -26.08 24.27 -20.28
N GLY A 122 -26.41 23.13 -20.89
CA GLY A 122 -26.10 22.84 -22.31
C GLY A 122 -24.65 22.42 -22.59
N ARG A 123 -23.85 22.18 -21.55
CA ARG A 123 -22.51 21.59 -21.64
C ARG A 123 -22.44 20.34 -20.79
N PHE A 124 -21.52 19.46 -21.10
CA PHE A 124 -21.23 18.26 -20.30
C PHE A 124 -19.76 18.24 -19.92
N TYR A 125 -19.45 18.09 -18.65
CA TYR A 125 -18.07 18.01 -18.17
C TYR A 125 -17.67 16.55 -18.01
N ARG A 126 -16.57 16.15 -18.63
CA ARG A 126 -15.92 14.86 -18.39
C ARG A 126 -14.60 15.09 -17.68
N VAL A 127 -14.50 14.61 -16.44
CA VAL A 127 -13.27 14.69 -15.67
C VAL A 127 -12.60 13.32 -15.66
N ILE A 128 -11.48 13.23 -16.36
CA ILE A 128 -10.73 12.00 -16.55
C ILE A 128 -9.73 11.83 -15.41
N ASN A 129 -9.86 10.74 -14.65
CA ASN A 129 -8.90 10.38 -13.62
C ASN A 129 -7.66 9.71 -14.22
N ALA A 130 -6.58 10.48 -14.34
CA ALA A 130 -5.27 10.01 -14.77
C ALA A 130 -4.24 10.00 -13.63
N GLY A 131 -4.70 9.84 -12.39
CA GLY A 131 -3.83 9.54 -11.26
C GLY A 131 -3.22 8.13 -11.35
N GLY A 132 -2.08 7.91 -10.72
CA GLY A 132 -1.49 6.57 -10.63
C GLY A 132 -0.79 6.30 -9.30
N GLU A 133 -0.92 5.08 -8.79
CA GLU A 133 -0.27 4.68 -7.54
C GLU A 133 1.25 4.84 -7.64
N GLY A 134 1.82 5.68 -6.76
CA GLY A 134 3.27 5.90 -6.73
C GLY A 134 3.85 6.61 -7.95
N ARG A 135 3.03 7.28 -8.78
CA ARG A 135 3.55 8.09 -9.89
C ARG A 135 4.38 9.27 -9.39
N SER A 136 5.50 9.49 -10.07
CA SER A 136 6.32 10.70 -9.95
C SER A 136 5.82 11.83 -10.85
N THR A 137 6.41 13.02 -10.72
CA THR A 137 6.16 14.12 -11.66
C THR A 137 6.64 13.77 -13.08
N ARG A 138 7.76 13.04 -13.20
CA ARG A 138 8.28 12.52 -14.48
C ARG A 138 7.27 11.59 -15.18
N ASP A 139 6.70 10.64 -14.44
CA ASP A 139 5.71 9.70 -14.99
C ASP A 139 4.46 10.42 -15.50
N ALA A 140 4.02 11.45 -14.77
CA ALA A 140 2.85 12.24 -15.15
C ALA A 140 3.10 13.02 -16.45
N VAL A 141 4.29 13.64 -16.61
CA VAL A 141 4.69 14.33 -17.85
C VAL A 141 4.79 13.33 -19.02
N GLU A 142 5.40 12.17 -18.79
CA GLU A 142 5.53 11.13 -19.82
C GLU A 142 4.16 10.60 -20.27
N PHE A 143 3.25 10.34 -19.31
CA PHE A 143 1.88 9.98 -19.61
C PHE A 143 1.17 11.06 -20.43
N MET A 144 1.33 12.33 -20.07
CA MET A 144 0.72 13.45 -20.79
C MET A 144 1.19 13.47 -22.26
N ARG A 145 2.51 13.33 -22.49
CA ARG A 145 3.11 13.32 -23.84
C ARG A 145 2.68 12.11 -24.66
N LYS A 146 2.64 10.91 -24.06
CA LYS A 146 2.36 9.67 -24.79
C LYS A 146 0.88 9.42 -25.03
N LYS A 147 0.00 9.83 -24.11
CA LYS A 147 -1.43 9.49 -24.16
C LYS A 147 -2.36 10.62 -23.72
N GLY A 148 -2.03 11.38 -22.68
CA GLY A 148 -2.94 12.39 -22.13
C GLY A 148 -3.45 13.40 -23.15
N LEU A 149 -2.58 13.88 -24.05
CA LEU A 149 -2.96 14.80 -25.13
C LEU A 149 -3.91 14.19 -26.18
N SER A 150 -3.90 12.86 -26.38
CA SER A 150 -4.81 12.21 -27.33
C SER A 150 -6.28 12.27 -26.90
N PHE A 151 -6.53 12.55 -25.62
CA PHE A 151 -7.88 12.74 -25.09
C PHE A 151 -8.43 14.14 -25.32
N GLU A 152 -7.68 15.05 -25.96
CA GLU A 152 -8.10 16.43 -26.22
C GLU A 152 -8.66 17.14 -24.98
N PRO A 153 -7.88 17.20 -23.87
CA PRO A 153 -8.33 17.90 -22.67
C PRO A 153 -8.38 19.42 -22.90
N ASP A 154 -9.48 20.06 -22.51
CA ASP A 154 -9.62 21.52 -22.44
C ASP A 154 -8.88 22.10 -21.21
N ALA A 155 -8.74 21.31 -20.15
CA ALA A 155 -8.01 21.68 -18.96
C ALA A 155 -7.26 20.48 -18.35
N VAL A 156 -6.16 20.79 -17.66
CA VAL A 156 -5.37 19.81 -16.90
C VAL A 156 -5.28 20.25 -15.46
N VAL A 157 -5.69 19.39 -14.53
CA VAL A 157 -5.52 19.60 -13.09
C VAL A 157 -4.36 18.72 -12.63
N PHE A 158 -3.31 19.33 -12.09
CA PHE A 158 -2.14 18.60 -11.61
C PHE A 158 -2.14 18.48 -10.09
N GLY A 159 -2.56 17.31 -9.59
CA GLY A 159 -2.53 16.94 -8.18
C GLY A 159 -1.11 16.62 -7.72
N PHE A 160 -0.35 17.66 -7.40
CA PHE A 160 1.01 17.53 -6.88
C PHE A 160 1.02 17.11 -5.41
N SER A 161 1.99 16.27 -5.05
CA SER A 161 2.36 16.07 -3.64
C SER A 161 3.85 15.81 -3.52
N PRO A 162 4.48 16.15 -2.38
CA PRO A 162 5.93 16.03 -2.26
C PRO A 162 6.43 14.57 -2.33
N SER A 163 5.55 13.58 -2.10
CA SER A 163 5.92 12.17 -2.27
C SER A 163 6.26 11.82 -3.72
N MET A 164 5.76 12.57 -4.70
CA MET A 164 6.07 12.40 -6.12
C MET A 164 7.54 12.69 -6.42
N LEU A 165 8.16 13.59 -5.65
CA LEU A 165 9.60 13.89 -5.73
C LEU A 165 10.41 12.79 -5.06
N GLY A 166 9.97 12.33 -3.89
CA GLY A 166 10.59 11.20 -3.20
C GLY A 166 10.69 9.94 -4.06
N VAL A 167 9.73 9.73 -4.98
CA VAL A 167 9.78 8.63 -5.97
C VAL A 167 10.95 8.80 -6.93
N ILE A 168 11.17 9.99 -7.49
CA ILE A 168 12.27 10.26 -8.45
C ILE A 168 13.63 10.01 -7.79
N VAL A 169 13.83 10.60 -6.62
CA VAL A 169 15.07 10.42 -5.84
C VAL A 169 15.29 8.94 -5.53
N ARG A 170 14.21 8.21 -5.21
CA ARG A 170 14.28 6.76 -4.96
C ARG A 170 14.71 5.97 -6.19
N GLU A 171 14.20 6.27 -7.36
CA GLU A 171 14.52 5.59 -8.61
C GLU A 171 15.98 5.83 -9.01
N GLN A 172 16.40 7.10 -9.06
CA GLN A 172 17.79 7.45 -9.39
C GLN A 172 18.79 6.79 -8.44
N ALA A 173 18.51 6.81 -7.14
CA ALA A 173 19.44 6.23 -6.18
C ALA A 173 19.44 4.69 -6.18
N LYS A 174 18.37 4.03 -6.66
CA LYS A 174 18.43 2.58 -6.95
C LYS A 174 19.32 2.28 -8.15
N GLU A 175 19.25 3.10 -9.20
CA GLU A 175 20.10 2.95 -10.38
C GLU A 175 21.59 3.13 -10.01
N VAL A 176 21.91 4.12 -9.17
CA VAL A 176 23.27 4.34 -8.67
C VAL A 176 23.74 3.15 -7.82
N GLU A 177 22.94 2.68 -6.86
CA GLU A 177 23.31 1.53 -6.02
C GLU A 177 23.57 0.26 -6.85
N GLN A 178 22.74 0.01 -7.87
CA GLN A 178 22.89 -1.12 -8.79
C GLN A 178 24.15 -1.02 -9.66
N ARG A 179 24.58 0.21 -10.01
CA ARG A 179 25.84 0.43 -10.75
C ARG A 179 27.08 0.25 -9.88
N VAL A 180 27.01 0.63 -8.60
CA VAL A 180 28.17 0.61 -7.68
C VAL A 180 28.40 -0.78 -7.05
N ARG A 181 27.36 -1.59 -6.86
CA ARG A 181 27.49 -2.91 -6.22
C ARG A 181 27.51 -4.05 -7.24
N PRO A 182 28.68 -4.68 -7.51
CA PRO A 182 28.70 -5.92 -8.26
C PRO A 182 27.98 -7.04 -7.48
N ALA A 183 27.27 -7.90 -8.21
CA ALA A 183 26.50 -9.00 -7.64
C ALA A 183 27.43 -10.05 -6.99
N ALA A 184 27.68 -9.93 -5.69
CA ALA A 184 28.37 -10.96 -4.92
C ALA A 184 27.53 -12.25 -4.90
N ARG A 185 28.14 -13.41 -5.17
CA ARG A 185 27.48 -14.71 -5.04
C ARG A 185 27.11 -14.92 -3.55
N PRO A 186 25.81 -15.03 -3.20
CA PRO A 186 25.41 -15.17 -1.81
C PRO A 186 25.84 -16.54 -1.28
N SER A 187 26.36 -16.58 -0.05
CA SER A 187 26.65 -17.83 0.67
C SER A 187 25.36 -18.65 0.89
N MET A 188 25.51 -19.96 1.16
CA MET A 188 24.39 -20.88 1.38
C MET A 188 23.44 -20.37 2.48
N THR A 189 23.98 -19.86 3.59
CA THR A 189 23.21 -19.25 4.69
C THR A 189 22.42 -18.02 4.24
N ARG A 190 23.02 -17.13 3.43
CA ARG A 190 22.31 -15.97 2.88
C ARG A 190 21.20 -16.37 1.91
N ARG A 191 21.40 -17.43 1.11
CA ARG A 191 20.36 -17.98 0.23
C ARG A 191 19.20 -18.56 1.04
N TRP A 192 19.48 -19.30 2.12
CA TRP A 192 18.45 -19.83 2.99
C TRP A 192 17.66 -18.73 3.71
N ILE A 193 18.35 -17.76 4.34
CA ILE A 193 17.70 -16.58 4.96
C ILE A 193 16.84 -15.82 3.95
N ARG A 194 17.34 -15.64 2.72
CA ARG A 194 16.58 -14.98 1.66
C ARG A 194 15.29 -15.74 1.34
N THR A 195 15.36 -17.07 1.23
CA THR A 195 14.22 -17.93 0.96
C THR A 195 13.17 -17.84 2.07
N VAL A 196 13.59 -17.97 3.33
CA VAL A 196 12.71 -17.80 4.50
C VAL A 196 12.05 -16.42 4.50
N ARG A 197 12.83 -15.37 4.18
CA ARG A 197 12.31 -14.00 4.11
C ARG A 197 11.33 -13.80 2.95
N GLU A 198 11.57 -14.42 1.80
CA GLU A 198 10.66 -14.38 0.66
C GLU A 198 9.33 -15.09 0.98
N GLU A 199 9.40 -16.24 1.65
CA GLU A 199 8.23 -16.98 2.11
C GLU A 199 7.43 -16.22 3.17
N ALA A 200 8.10 -15.65 4.16
CA ALA A 200 7.45 -14.78 5.16
C ALA A 200 6.75 -13.60 4.49
N ARG A 201 7.37 -12.96 3.49
CA ARG A 201 6.74 -11.88 2.72
C ARG A 201 5.55 -12.39 1.88
N ARG A 202 5.60 -13.62 1.36
CA ARG A 202 4.49 -14.23 0.62
C ARG A 202 3.29 -14.42 1.52
N ILE A 203 3.49 -15.01 2.70
CA ILE A 203 2.45 -15.18 3.72
C ILE A 203 1.90 -13.82 4.15
N HIS A 204 2.76 -12.86 4.47
CA HIS A 204 2.36 -11.49 4.84
C HIS A 204 1.50 -10.82 3.77
N ARG A 205 1.85 -10.96 2.48
CA ARG A 205 1.04 -10.43 1.37
C ARG A 205 -0.32 -11.13 1.25
N GLY A 206 -0.38 -12.44 1.47
CA GLY A 206 -1.65 -13.18 1.46
C GLY A 206 -2.59 -12.74 2.59
N LEU A 207 -2.04 -12.51 3.78
CA LEU A 207 -2.81 -12.08 4.95
C LEU A 207 -3.32 -10.64 4.87
N ARG A 208 -2.75 -9.79 4.01
CA ARG A 208 -3.27 -8.40 3.79
C ARG A 208 -4.68 -8.33 3.22
N GLN A 209 -5.27 -9.45 2.80
CA GLN A 209 -6.69 -9.52 2.43
C GLN A 209 -7.62 -9.63 3.66
N SER A 210 -7.08 -9.97 4.83
CA SER A 210 -7.82 -10.04 6.09
C SER A 210 -7.91 -8.66 6.73
N TYR A 211 -9.12 -8.30 7.16
CA TYR A 211 -9.39 -7.04 7.84
C TYR A 211 -8.77 -7.09 9.24
N LEU A 212 -8.93 -8.23 9.93
CA LEU A 212 -8.37 -8.47 11.25
C LEU A 212 -6.84 -8.35 11.22
N TYR A 213 -6.18 -9.01 10.26
CA TYR A 213 -4.74 -8.94 10.10
C TYR A 213 -4.25 -7.53 9.79
N SER A 214 -4.90 -6.84 8.84
CA SER A 214 -4.48 -5.51 8.41
C SER A 214 -4.65 -4.47 9.52
N ALA A 215 -5.74 -4.55 10.28
CA ALA A 215 -5.97 -3.71 11.45
C ALA A 215 -4.93 -3.99 12.56
N ALA A 216 -4.64 -5.27 12.84
CA ALA A 216 -3.65 -5.66 13.84
C ALA A 216 -2.22 -5.26 13.44
N ASP A 217 -1.80 -5.48 12.18
CA ASP A 217 -0.50 -5.05 11.66
C ASP A 217 -0.33 -3.53 11.76
N MET A 218 -1.37 -2.77 11.39
CA MET A 218 -1.34 -1.30 11.49
C MET A 218 -1.25 -0.84 12.95
N GLY A 219 -2.09 -1.38 13.83
CA GLY A 219 -2.10 -1.04 15.25
C GLY A 219 -0.77 -1.39 15.93
N MET A 220 -0.21 -2.56 15.63
CA MET A 220 1.10 -2.96 16.13
C MET A 220 2.20 -2.01 15.65
N ARG A 221 2.25 -1.68 14.36
CA ARG A 221 3.24 -0.70 13.84
C ARG A 221 3.09 0.66 14.48
N TYR A 222 1.86 1.13 14.68
CA TYR A 222 1.60 2.39 15.36
C TYR A 222 2.16 2.38 16.80
N VAL A 223 1.92 1.31 17.56
CA VAL A 223 2.50 1.15 18.91
C VAL A 223 4.02 1.12 18.86
N LEU A 224 4.61 0.30 17.98
CA LEU A 224 6.06 0.21 17.83
C LEU A 224 6.69 1.55 17.44
N TYR A 225 5.99 2.35 16.63
CA TYR A 225 6.44 3.68 16.22
C TYR A 225 6.35 4.68 17.38
N ARG A 226 5.25 4.66 18.16
CA ARG A 226 5.08 5.49 19.36
C ARG A 226 6.05 5.15 20.48
N LEU A 227 6.44 3.88 20.58
CA LEU A 227 7.48 3.40 21.48
C LEU A 227 8.88 3.58 20.90
N ASP A 228 9.00 4.17 19.71
CA ASP A 228 10.27 4.50 19.08
C ASP A 228 11.17 3.27 18.76
N ILE A 229 10.55 2.08 18.72
CA ILE A 229 11.17 0.80 18.37
C ILE A 229 11.39 0.72 16.87
N ILE A 230 10.40 1.19 16.09
CA ILE A 230 10.53 1.37 14.65
C ILE A 230 10.53 2.86 14.34
N ARG A 231 11.59 3.33 13.69
CA ARG A 231 11.68 4.71 13.20
C ARG A 231 11.54 4.72 11.69
N ALA A 232 10.75 5.65 11.18
CA ALA A 232 10.92 6.07 9.80
C ALA A 232 12.20 6.90 9.76
N SER A 233 13.25 6.41 9.10
CA SER A 233 14.48 7.18 8.99
C SER A 233 14.19 8.51 8.28
N PRO A 234 14.66 9.67 8.77
CA PRO A 234 14.61 10.93 8.01
C PRO A 234 15.27 10.78 6.65
N THR A 235 16.37 10.01 6.61
CA THR A 235 17.12 9.63 5.40
C THR A 235 16.42 8.56 4.55
N ALA A 236 15.30 7.99 5.00
CA ALA A 236 14.46 7.19 4.11
C ALA A 236 13.89 8.14 3.05
N ARG A 237 13.93 7.75 1.78
CA ARG A 237 13.67 8.61 0.61
C ARG A 237 12.21 9.13 0.48
N ALA A 238 11.38 8.93 1.49
CA ALA A 238 10.07 9.57 1.70
C ALA A 238 9.88 10.09 3.15
N GLY A 239 10.83 9.81 4.05
CA GLY A 239 10.83 10.18 5.46
C GLY A 239 10.76 11.68 5.65
N ALA A 240 11.70 12.44 5.08
CA ALA A 240 11.67 13.91 5.09
C ALA A 240 10.33 14.52 4.65
N VAL A 241 9.68 13.94 3.63
CA VAL A 241 8.35 14.39 3.15
C VAL A 241 7.23 14.09 4.15
N PHE A 242 7.22 12.89 4.73
CA PHE A 242 6.28 12.54 5.80
C PHE A 242 6.50 13.43 7.04
N SER A 243 7.75 13.80 7.30
CA SER A 243 8.14 14.66 8.42
C SER A 243 7.87 16.15 8.23
N TYR A 244 7.74 16.63 6.99
CA TYR A 244 7.28 18.00 6.76
C TYR A 244 5.77 18.15 6.95
N ALA A 245 5.03 17.15 6.45
CA ALA A 245 3.56 17.16 6.48
C ALA A 245 2.98 16.77 7.85
N PHE A 246 3.78 16.15 8.71
CA PHE A 246 3.42 15.75 10.06
C PHE A 246 4.59 16.03 11.01
N ASP A 247 4.31 16.50 12.22
CA ASP A 247 5.32 16.58 13.29
C ASP A 247 5.80 15.17 13.64
N VAL A 248 6.87 14.74 12.97
CA VAL A 248 7.49 13.43 13.15
C VAL A 248 8.62 13.56 14.18
N PRO A 249 8.49 12.92 15.35
CA PRO A 249 9.53 12.97 16.37
C PRO A 249 10.90 12.53 15.85
N GLY A 250 11.92 13.37 16.04
CA GLY A 250 13.32 13.07 15.70
C GLY A 250 13.74 13.38 14.27
N VAL A 251 12.98 14.21 13.54
CA VAL A 251 13.39 14.72 12.22
C VAL A 251 13.83 16.18 12.32
N ASP A 252 14.96 16.50 11.68
CA ASP A 252 15.48 17.85 11.57
C ASP A 252 14.74 18.61 10.45
N LEU A 253 14.13 19.75 10.80
CA LEU A 253 13.33 20.56 9.87
C LEU A 253 14.22 21.31 8.86
N GLU A 254 15.47 21.63 9.20
CA GLU A 254 16.38 22.35 8.31
C GLU A 254 16.75 21.50 7.07
N GLU A 255 16.98 20.20 7.26
CA GLU A 255 17.26 19.25 6.18
C GLU A 255 16.07 19.10 5.23
N VAL A 256 14.85 19.24 5.76
CA VAL A 256 13.62 19.14 4.97
C VAL A 256 13.39 20.40 4.14
N GLU A 257 13.62 21.59 4.70
CA GLU A 257 13.51 22.86 3.97
C GLU A 257 14.48 22.94 2.79
N ALA A 258 15.73 22.48 2.96
CA ALA A 258 16.71 22.43 1.88
C ALA A 258 16.24 21.59 0.68
N ALA A 259 15.51 20.49 0.91
CA ALA A 259 14.97 19.65 -0.16
C ALA A 259 13.83 20.32 -0.95
N TYR A 260 13.02 21.16 -0.31
CA TYR A 260 11.98 21.94 -1.01
C TYR A 260 12.57 23.06 -1.86
N THR A 261 13.64 23.70 -1.40
CA THR A 261 14.36 24.72 -2.19
C THR A 261 14.90 24.13 -3.49
N LEU A 262 15.56 22.98 -3.43
CA LEU A 262 16.05 22.27 -4.62
C LEU A 262 14.91 21.91 -5.60
N PHE A 263 13.75 21.53 -5.09
CA PHE A 263 12.58 21.28 -5.93
C PHE A 263 12.06 22.53 -6.64
N ALA A 264 11.99 23.65 -5.93
CA ALA A 264 11.55 24.92 -6.52
C ALA A 264 12.50 25.38 -7.65
N GLU A 265 13.80 25.17 -7.47
CA GLU A 265 14.83 25.42 -8.48
C GLU A 265 14.65 24.50 -9.71
N ASP A 266 14.49 23.19 -9.51
CA ASP A 266 14.23 22.23 -10.58
C ASP A 266 12.96 22.58 -11.39
N LEU A 267 11.92 23.07 -10.71
CA LEU A 267 10.67 23.48 -11.36
C LEU A 267 10.87 24.75 -12.21
N ALA A 268 11.67 25.70 -11.73
CA ALA A 268 11.96 26.94 -12.45
C ALA A 268 12.77 26.70 -13.74
N HIS A 269 13.53 25.59 -13.80
CA HIS A 269 14.32 25.18 -14.96
C HIS A 269 13.56 24.37 -16.02
N LEU A 270 12.25 24.09 -15.81
CA LEU A 270 11.42 23.34 -16.77
C LEU A 270 10.79 24.21 -17.89
N ASN A 271 11.23 25.46 -18.06
CA ASN A 271 10.88 26.32 -19.19
C ASN A 271 11.64 25.95 -20.46
#